data_AF-K2J5V0-F1
#
_entry.id   AF-K2J5V0-F1
#
_cell.length_a   1.000
_cell.length_b   1.000
_cell.length_c   1.000
_cell.angle_alpha   90.00
_cell.angle_beta   90.00
_cell.angle_gamma   90.00
#
_symmetry.space_group_name_H-M   'P 1'
#
loop_
_entity.id
_entity.type
_entity.pdbx_description
1 polymer ?
#
loop_
_entity_poly.entity_id
_entity_poly.type
_entity_poly.pdbx_seq_one_letter_code
_entity_poly.pdbx_strand_id
1 'polypeptide(L)'
;MTAMDPSRIRIFDVQRLVARQAGIRIAELLRESREQPLARVRQEAYWLARKLTGRSYPYLGAAFGGRDHTTVRHGVLQIERLRRTDPDVRDRLYRLELQLKETVHASAAPVS
;
A
#
# COMPACT_ATOMS: atom_id res chain seq x y z
N MET A 1 -9.27 -27.66 0.23
CA MET A 1 -8.23 -26.61 0.05
C MET A 1 -8.93 -25.26 0.02
N THR A 2 -8.63 -24.41 0.99
CA THR A 2 -9.41 -23.24 1.43
C THR A 2 -9.73 -22.26 0.31
N ALA A 3 -11.02 -21.99 0.08
CA ALA A 3 -11.47 -20.89 -0.77
C ALA A 3 -10.84 -19.57 -0.28
N MET A 4 -10.19 -18.83 -1.17
CA MET A 4 -9.62 -17.52 -0.83
C MET A 4 -10.77 -16.58 -0.43
N ASP A 5 -10.73 -16.06 0.80
CA ASP A 5 -11.68 -15.07 1.29
C ASP A 5 -11.70 -13.84 0.35
N PRO A 6 -12.80 -13.61 -0.39
CA PRO A 6 -12.90 -12.50 -1.33
C PRO A 6 -12.82 -11.14 -0.63
N SER A 7 -13.04 -11.08 0.68
CA SER A 7 -12.98 -9.87 1.49
C SER A 7 -11.56 -9.53 1.97
N ARG A 8 -10.54 -10.30 1.56
CA ARG A 8 -9.16 -10.09 1.99
C ARG A 8 -8.40 -9.11 1.10
N ILE A 9 -7.97 -7.99 1.67
CA ILE A 9 -7.09 -7.02 1.00
C ILE A 9 -5.76 -7.68 0.62
N ARG A 10 -5.37 -7.58 -0.66
CA ARG A 10 -4.06 -8.05 -1.16
C ARG A 10 -3.12 -6.87 -1.38
N ILE A 11 -1.82 -7.14 -1.42
CA ILE A 11 -0.79 -6.12 -1.69
C ILE A 11 -1.03 -5.45 -3.06
N PHE A 12 -1.46 -6.22 -4.05
CA PHE A 12 -1.78 -5.70 -5.38
C PHE A 12 -2.89 -4.64 -5.35
N ASP A 13 -3.90 -4.83 -4.49
CA ASP A 13 -5.00 -3.86 -4.35
C ASP A 13 -4.47 -2.52 -3.81
N VAL A 14 -3.54 -2.57 -2.85
CA VAL A 14 -2.81 -1.40 -2.33
C VAL A 14 -2.00 -0.73 -3.43
N GLN A 15 -1.18 -1.49 -4.16
CA GLN A 15 -0.33 -0.96 -5.25
C GLN A 15 -1.17 -0.23 -6.30
N ARG A 16 -2.27 -0.86 -6.73
CA ARG A 16 -3.19 -0.32 -7.73
C ARG A 16 -3.84 0.98 -7.26
N LEU A 17 -4.38 1.01 -6.03
CA LEU A 17 -5.05 2.20 -5.52
C LEU A 17 -4.07 3.36 -5.33
N VAL A 18 -2.92 3.11 -4.71
CA VAL A 18 -1.93 4.17 -4.44
C VAL A 18 -1.36 4.74 -5.74
N ALA A 19 -1.05 3.89 -6.72
CA ALA A 19 -0.60 4.34 -8.04
C ALA A 19 -1.66 5.21 -8.73
N ARG A 20 -2.93 4.77 -8.71
CA ARG A 20 -4.06 5.54 -9.26
C ARG A 20 -4.19 6.91 -8.61
N GLN A 21 -4.12 6.98 -7.28
CA GLN A 21 -4.26 8.23 -6.53
C GLN A 21 -3.09 9.19 -6.75
N ALA A 22 -1.90 8.67 -7.00
CA ALA A 22 -0.72 9.46 -7.32
C ALA A 22 -0.61 9.82 -8.83
N GLY A 23 -1.52 9.33 -9.68
CA GLY A 23 -1.47 9.58 -11.13
C GLY A 23 -0.29 8.90 -11.85
N ILE A 24 0.26 7.83 -11.26
CA ILE A 24 1.41 7.09 -11.80
C ILE A 24 1.01 5.66 -12.19
N ARG A 25 1.83 5.02 -13.03
CA ARG A 25 1.66 3.60 -13.34
C ARG A 25 2.18 2.74 -12.17
N ILE A 26 1.59 1.56 -11.99
CA ILE A 26 2.11 0.58 -11.01
C ILE A 26 3.58 0.26 -11.30
N ALA A 27 3.98 0.18 -12.57
CA ALA A 27 5.38 -0.04 -12.94
C ALA A 27 6.33 1.02 -12.37
N GLU A 28 5.90 2.28 -12.26
CA GLU A 28 6.70 3.37 -11.66
C GLU A 28 6.76 3.26 -10.14
N LEU A 29 5.67 2.81 -9.52
CA LEU A 29 5.65 2.46 -8.09
C LEU A 29 6.63 1.32 -7.79
N LEU A 30 6.77 0.34 -8.69
CA LEU A 30 7.64 -0.82 -8.53
C LEU A 30 9.10 -0.56 -8.92
N ARG A 31 9.37 0.32 -9.89
CA ARG A 31 10.74 0.67 -10.34
C ARG A 31 11.55 1.36 -9.26
N GLU A 32 12.86 1.17 -9.26
CA GLU A 32 13.75 1.97 -8.42
C GLU A 32 13.78 3.42 -8.93
N SER A 33 13.37 4.35 -8.09
CA SER A 33 13.51 5.79 -8.31
C SER A 33 13.72 6.45 -6.95
N ARG A 34 14.65 7.41 -6.94
CA ARG A 34 15.03 8.22 -5.77
C ARG A 34 14.35 9.59 -5.76
N GLU A 35 13.55 9.91 -6.77
CA GLU A 35 12.77 11.14 -6.79
C GLU A 35 11.84 11.18 -5.58
N GLN A 36 11.94 12.27 -4.80
CA GLN A 36 11.24 12.40 -3.52
C GLN A 36 9.72 12.18 -3.62
N PRO A 37 9.00 12.69 -4.65
CA PRO A 37 7.57 12.43 -4.79
C PRO A 37 7.25 10.94 -4.95
N LEU A 38 7.97 10.23 -5.82
CA LEU A 38 7.76 8.79 -6.04
C LEU A 38 8.15 7.96 -4.81
N ALA A 39 9.21 8.36 -4.11
CA ALA A 39 9.61 7.72 -2.86
C ALA A 39 8.52 7.83 -1.79
N ARG A 40 7.91 9.01 -1.62
CA ARG A 40 6.81 9.25 -0.66
C ARG A 40 5.60 8.38 -0.98
N VAL A 41 5.15 8.37 -2.24
CA VAL A 41 4.03 7.52 -2.70
C VAL A 41 4.29 6.04 -2.41
N ARG A 42 5.52 5.58 -2.65
CA ARG A 42 5.91 4.19 -2.41
C ARG A 42 5.94 3.83 -0.92
N GLN A 43 6.44 4.73 -0.08
CA GLN A 43 6.44 4.53 1.37
C GLN A 43 5.01 4.46 1.94
N GLU A 44 4.09 5.28 1.42
CA GLU A 44 2.66 5.20 1.77
C GLU A 44 2.07 3.83 1.41
N ALA A 45 2.42 3.30 0.21
CA ALA A 45 2.02 1.96 -0.20
C ALA A 45 2.59 0.86 0.72
N TYR A 46 3.84 0.97 1.18
CA TYR A 46 4.41 0.02 2.13
C TYR A 46 3.65 0.00 3.45
N TRP A 47 3.33 1.20 3.96
CA TRP A 47 2.64 1.35 5.21
C TRP A 47 1.24 0.73 5.16
N LEU A 48 0.47 1.07 4.11
CA LEU A 48 -0.87 0.50 3.89
C LEU A 48 -0.81 -1.01 3.74
N ALA A 49 0.13 -1.54 2.95
CA ALA A 49 0.30 -2.98 2.77
C ALA A 49 0.66 -3.67 4.09
N ARG A 50 1.60 -3.11 4.87
CA ARG A 50 1.97 -3.67 6.18
C ARG A 50 0.79 -3.70 7.14
N LYS A 51 0.04 -2.59 7.22
CA LYS A 51 -1.13 -2.45 8.11
C LYS A 51 -2.27 -3.40 7.73
N LEU A 52 -2.60 -3.47 6.44
CA LEU A 52 -3.83 -4.15 5.97
C LEU A 52 -3.63 -5.64 5.71
N THR A 53 -2.42 -6.07 5.33
CA THR A 53 -2.18 -7.47 4.95
C THR A 53 -1.37 -8.24 5.99
N GLY A 54 -0.73 -7.56 6.96
CA GLY A 54 0.09 -8.18 8.00
C GLY A 54 1.32 -8.95 7.50
N ARG A 55 1.69 -8.80 6.22
CA ARG A 55 2.80 -9.54 5.60
C ARG A 55 4.15 -9.02 6.11
N SER A 56 5.16 -9.90 6.11
CA SER A 56 6.51 -9.58 6.60
C SER A 56 7.22 -8.59 5.68
N TYR A 57 8.18 -7.83 6.20
CA TYR A 57 8.96 -6.87 5.39
C TYR A 57 9.69 -7.51 4.20
N PRO A 58 10.28 -8.72 4.31
CA PRO A 58 10.85 -9.40 3.14
C PRO A 58 9.81 -9.70 2.05
N TYR A 59 8.62 -10.17 2.44
CA TYR A 59 7.55 -10.46 1.49
C TYR A 59 7.03 -9.19 0.81
N LEU A 60 6.89 -8.10 1.57
CA LEU A 60 6.58 -6.79 0.99
C LEU A 60 7.69 -6.34 0.04
N GLY A 61 8.96 -6.48 0.40
CA GLY A 61 10.10 -6.16 -0.46
C GLY A 61 10.02 -6.84 -1.82
N ALA A 62 9.78 -8.15 -1.83
CA ALA A 62 9.56 -8.91 -3.06
C ALA A 62 8.38 -8.37 -3.88
N ALA A 63 7.24 -8.11 -3.24
CA ALA A 63 6.04 -7.59 -3.92
C ALA A 63 6.22 -6.17 -4.49
N PHE A 64 7.08 -5.36 -3.86
CA PHE A 64 7.44 -4.03 -4.33
C PHE A 64 8.75 -4.08 -5.11
N GLY A 65 8.83 -4.89 -6.17
CA GLY A 65 9.95 -4.86 -7.12
C GLY A 65 11.29 -5.38 -6.58
N GLY A 66 11.27 -6.37 -5.67
CA GLY A 66 12.49 -7.01 -5.18
C GLY A 66 13.33 -6.15 -4.24
N ARG A 67 12.70 -5.25 -3.49
CA ARG A 67 13.39 -4.31 -2.60
C ARG A 67 13.91 -4.96 -1.33
N ASP A 68 15.02 -4.42 -0.84
CA ASP A 68 15.56 -4.82 0.46
C ASP A 68 14.53 -4.57 1.58
N HIS A 69 14.34 -5.58 2.43
CA HIS A 69 13.37 -5.55 3.52
C HIS A 69 13.61 -4.39 4.51
N THR A 70 14.87 -3.97 4.70
CA THR A 70 15.23 -2.80 5.52
C THR A 70 14.70 -1.52 4.88
N THR A 71 14.76 -1.39 3.55
CA THR A 71 14.19 -0.23 2.81
C THR A 71 12.68 -0.14 3.04
N VAL A 72 11.98 -1.27 2.97
CA VAL A 72 10.54 -1.31 3.25
C VAL A 72 10.26 -0.92 4.71
N ARG A 73 10.99 -1.50 5.66
CA ARG A 73 10.86 -1.18 7.09
C ARG A 73 11.10 0.31 7.35
N HIS A 74 12.17 0.89 6.81
CA HIS A 74 12.46 2.31 6.93
C HIS A 74 11.34 3.18 6.35
N GLY A 75 10.81 2.82 5.19
CA GLY A 75 9.67 3.52 4.60
C GLY A 75 8.41 3.47 5.47
N VAL A 76 8.08 2.31 6.04
CA VAL A 76 6.95 2.15 6.97
C VAL A 76 7.15 3.03 8.21
N LEU A 77 8.33 3.01 8.83
CA LEU A 77 8.63 3.80 10.03
C LEU A 77 8.60 5.31 9.73
N GLN A 78 9.07 5.74 8.57
CA GLN A 78 9.03 7.14 8.16
C GLN A 78 7.58 7.63 8.02
N ILE A 79 6.71 6.85 7.39
CA ILE A 79 5.28 7.19 7.30
C ILE A 79 4.62 7.16 8.67
N GLU A 80 5.01 6.25 9.56
CA GLU A 80 4.50 6.25 10.94
C GLU A 80 4.85 7.49 11.73
N ARG A 81 6.05 8.02 11.53
CA ARG A 81 6.44 9.28 12.13
C ARG A 81 5.64 10.42 11.53
N LEU A 82 5.56 10.49 10.20
CA LEU A 82 4.90 11.58 9.49
C LEU A 82 3.42 11.67 9.83
N ARG A 83 2.65 10.57 9.83
CA ARG A 83 1.21 10.63 10.14
C ARG A 83 0.89 11.10 11.56
N ARG A 84 1.86 11.09 12.48
CA ARG A 84 1.70 11.60 13.85
C ARG A 84 1.89 13.11 13.91
N THR A 85 2.67 13.68 13.00
CA THR A 85 3.06 15.09 13.01
C THR A 85 2.43 15.90 11.89
N ASP A 86 1.93 15.25 10.84
CA ASP A 86 1.42 15.86 9.62
C ASP A 86 -0.04 15.40 9.40
N PRO A 87 -1.03 16.28 9.67
CA PRO A 87 -2.45 15.98 9.47
C PRO A 87 -2.79 15.63 8.02
N ASP A 88 -2.16 16.26 7.03
CA ASP A 88 -2.45 16.01 5.62
C ASP A 88 -2.03 14.59 5.20
N VAL A 89 -0.87 14.13 5.72
CA VAL A 89 -0.44 12.74 5.56
C VAL A 89 -1.42 11.79 6.23
N ARG A 90 -1.81 12.07 7.48
CA ARG A 90 -2.75 11.23 8.23
C ARG A 90 -4.08 11.08 7.51
N ASP A 91 -4.65 12.20 7.06
CA ASP A 91 -5.97 12.24 6.46
C ASP A 91 -5.95 11.63 5.05
N ARG A 92 -4.85 11.79 4.30
CA ARG A 92 -4.63 11.07 3.04
C ARG A 92 -4.56 9.55 3.26
N LEU A 93 -3.78 9.08 4.23
CA LEU A 93 -3.68 7.64 4.55
C LEU A 93 -5.02 7.05 4.99
N TYR A 94 -5.78 7.80 5.80
CA TYR A 94 -7.11 7.40 6.24
C TYR A 94 -8.06 7.22 5.05
N ARG A 95 -8.08 8.18 4.11
CA ARG A 95 -8.89 8.08 2.88
C ARG A 95 -8.51 6.87 2.03
N LEU A 96 -7.21 6.61 1.84
CA LEU A 96 -6.73 5.45 1.08
C LEU A 96 -7.16 4.13 1.75
N GLU A 97 -7.06 4.05 3.07
CA GLU A 97 -7.46 2.87 3.83
C GLU A 97 -8.96 2.58 3.72
N LEU A 98 -9.79 3.62 3.83
CA LEU A 98 -11.24 3.50 3.67
C LEU A 98 -11.60 2.99 2.26
N GLN A 99 -11.02 3.59 1.23
CA GLN A 99 -11.23 3.19 -0.16
C GLN A 99 -10.80 1.73 -0.43
N LEU A 100 -9.71 1.25 0.19
CA LEU A 100 -9.28 -0.15 0.06
C LEU A 100 -10.30 -1.10 0.68
N LYS A 101 -10.82 -0.76 1.87
CA LYS A 101 -11.84 -1.58 2.54
C LYS A 101 -13.13 -1.62 1.72
N GLU A 102 -13.59 -0.49 1.22
CA GLU A 102 -14.81 -0.41 0.39
C GLU A 102 -14.67 -1.19 -0.92
N THR A 103 -13.54 -1.03 -1.63
CA THR A 103 -13.32 -1.70 -2.93
C THR A 103 -13.33 -3.23 -2.79
N VAL A 104 -12.79 -3.75 -1.68
CA VAL A 104 -12.73 -5.20 -1.45
C VAL A 104 -14.09 -5.75 -1.02
N HIS A 105 -14.86 -5.04 -0.20
CA HIS A 105 -16.22 -5.45 0.17
C HIS A 105 -17.19 -5.38 -1.02
N ALA A 106 -17.08 -4.35 -1.88
CA ALA A 106 -17.92 -4.22 -3.07
C ALA A 106 -17.70 -5.36 -4.09
N SER A 107 -16.48 -5.91 -4.15
CA SER A 107 -16.17 -7.07 -5.00
C SER A 107 -16.63 -8.41 -4.43
N ALA A 108 -17.06 -8.46 -3.17
CA ALA A 108 -17.55 -9.67 -2.49
C ALA A 108 -19.09 -9.79 -2.48
N ALA A 109 -19.80 -8.77 -2.97
CA ALA A 109 -21.25 -8.83 -3.13
C ALA A 109 -21.60 -9.80 -4.28
N PRO A 110 -22.51 -10.76 -4.08
CA PRO A 110 -22.97 -11.61 -5.17
C PRO A 110 -23.68 -10.73 -6.20
N VAL A 111 -23.10 -10.63 -7.39
CA VAL A 111 -23.86 -10.27 -8.60
C VAL A 111 -25.02 -11.26 -8.67
N SER A 112 -26.23 -10.76 -8.39
CA SER A 112 -27.49 -11.50 -8.55
C SER A 112 -27.80 -11.70 -10.03
#